data_AF-A0A1F8H8B8-F1
#
_entry.id   AF-A0A1F8H8B8-F1
#
_cell.length_a   1.000
_cell.length_b   1.000
_cell.length_c   1.000
_cell.angle_alpha   90.00
_cell.angle_beta   90.00
_cell.angle_gamma   90.00
#
_symmetry.space_group_name_H-M   'P 1'
#
loop_
_entity.id
_entity.type
_entity.pdbx_description
1 polymer ?
#
loop_
_entity_poly.entity_id
_entity_poly.type
_entity_poly.pdbx_seq_one_letter_code
_entity_poly.pdbx_strand_id
1 'polypeptide(L)'
;MPYIEERHRQKFDPLIDRLSEEIVSETAEDKLALAGFLNYVCTRTILKVVKLRFGKMQYWILAIITGVLVNILLEIYRRIGIPYEEQKTRENGDMDMFKEFTQEGE
;
A
#
# COMPACT_ATOMS: atom_id res chain seq x y z
N MET A 1 -4.09 -6.98 8.56
CA MET A 1 -2.65 -7.34 8.67
C MET A 1 -2.43 -8.24 9.88
N PRO A 2 -1.81 -9.42 9.75
CA PRO A 2 -1.67 -10.37 10.87
C PRO A 2 -0.70 -9.91 11.99
N TYR A 3 0.11 -8.88 11.74
CA TYR A 3 1.20 -8.49 12.64
C TYR A 3 0.84 -7.42 13.69
N ILE A 4 -0.40 -6.93 13.70
CA ILE A 4 -0.90 -6.00 14.72
C ILE A 4 -2.21 -6.54 15.29
N GLU A 5 -2.28 -6.67 16.60
CA GLU A 5 -3.49 -7.14 17.27
C GLU A 5 -4.65 -6.18 17.05
N GLU A 6 -5.87 -6.72 17.01
CA GLU A 6 -7.09 -5.97 16.70
C GLU A 6 -7.32 -4.79 17.65
N ARG A 7 -7.07 -4.98 18.96
CA ARG A 7 -7.16 -3.92 19.97
C ARG A 7 -6.31 -2.69 19.65
N HIS A 8 -5.17 -2.88 18.99
CA HIS A 8 -4.32 -1.76 18.60
C HIS A 8 -4.87 -1.05 17.37
N ARG A 9 -5.49 -1.79 16.43
CA ARG A 9 -6.13 -1.23 15.23
C ARG A 9 -7.30 -0.33 15.58
N GLN A 10 -8.17 -0.77 16.51
CA GLN A 10 -9.36 -0.02 16.95
C GLN A 10 -9.04 1.42 17.43
N LYS A 11 -7.84 1.65 17.97
CA LYS A 11 -7.40 2.99 18.36
C LYS A 11 -7.06 3.89 17.18
N PHE A 12 -6.57 3.31 16.08
CA PHE A 12 -6.17 4.01 14.88
C PHE A 12 -7.29 4.14 13.86
N ASP A 13 -8.21 3.17 13.77
CA ASP A 13 -9.24 3.14 12.73
C ASP A 13 -10.03 4.47 12.65
N PRO A 14 -10.55 5.07 13.74
CA PRO A 14 -11.27 6.35 13.66
C PRO A 14 -10.40 7.57 13.28
N LEU A 15 -9.07 7.45 13.40
CA LEU A 15 -8.14 8.48 12.92
C LEU A 15 -7.85 8.31 11.44
N ILE A 16 -7.76 7.06 10.99
CA ILE A 16 -7.57 6.70 9.58
C ILE A 16 -8.82 7.08 8.79
N ASP A 17 -10.01 6.73 9.28
CA ASP A 17 -11.28 7.04 8.62
C ASP A 17 -11.42 8.54 8.34
N ARG A 18 -11.23 9.37 9.39
CA ARG A 18 -11.27 10.83 9.25
C ARG A 18 -10.22 11.36 8.27
N LEU A 19 -8.99 10.86 8.34
CA LEU A 19 -7.94 11.28 7.41
C LEU A 19 -8.27 10.88 5.96
N SER A 20 -8.87 9.71 5.76
CA SER A 20 -9.32 9.24 4.45
C SER A 20 -10.44 10.10 3.90
N GLU A 21 -11.42 10.50 4.71
CA GLU A 21 -12.50 11.43 4.33
C GLU A 21 -11.93 12.77 3.85
N GLU A 22 -10.98 13.34 4.59
CA GLU A 22 -10.30 14.59 4.20
C GLU A 22 -9.55 14.44 2.86
N ILE A 23 -8.82 13.34 2.66
CA ILE A 23 -8.13 13.09 1.39
C ILE A 23 -9.12 13.01 0.23
N VAL A 24 -10.25 12.32 0.41
CA VAL A 24 -11.29 12.20 -0.63
C VAL A 24 -11.91 13.55 -0.94
N SER A 25 -12.18 14.36 0.09
CA SER A 25 -12.70 15.72 -0.08
C SER A 25 -11.75 16.60 -0.89
N GLU A 26 -10.46 16.60 -0.55
CA GLU A 26 -9.43 17.41 -1.22
C GLU A 26 -9.09 16.93 -2.64
N THR A 27 -9.41 15.68 -2.97
CA THR A 27 -9.10 15.08 -4.28
C THR A 27 -10.32 14.89 -5.16
N ALA A 28 -11.49 15.40 -4.74
CA ALA A 28 -12.77 15.19 -5.40
C ALA A 28 -12.80 15.67 -6.86
N GLU A 29 -12.11 16.77 -7.17
CA GLU A 29 -12.12 17.40 -8.50
C GLU A 29 -10.98 16.93 -9.42
N ASP A 30 -9.90 16.38 -8.87
CA ASP A 30 -8.71 15.95 -9.62
C ASP A 30 -8.22 14.57 -9.15
N LYS A 31 -8.44 13.55 -9.99
CA LYS A 31 -8.00 12.18 -9.73
C LYS A 31 -6.47 12.05 -9.69
N LEU A 32 -5.72 12.91 -10.37
CA LEU A 32 -4.25 12.91 -10.29
C LEU A 32 -3.77 13.47 -8.96
N ALA A 33 -4.56 14.34 -8.30
CA ALA A 33 -4.24 14.85 -6.97
C ALA A 33 -4.19 13.73 -5.92
N LEU A 34 -4.95 12.64 -6.09
CA LEU A 34 -4.94 11.48 -5.18
C LEU A 34 -3.52 10.94 -4.95
N ALA A 35 -2.73 10.81 -6.02
CA ALA A 35 -1.34 10.34 -5.91
C ALA A 35 -0.48 11.29 -5.08
N GLY A 36 -0.63 12.60 -5.28
CA GLY A 36 0.08 13.63 -4.53
C GLY A 36 -0.27 13.62 -3.04
N PHE A 37 -1.57 13.56 -2.71
CA PHE A 37 -2.05 13.53 -1.33
C PHE A 37 -1.61 12.26 -0.60
N LEU A 38 -1.76 11.08 -1.22
CA LEU A 38 -1.31 9.83 -0.62
C LEU A 38 0.21 9.85 -0.37
N ASN A 39 1.00 10.35 -1.33
CA ASN A 39 2.44 10.49 -1.16
C ASN A 39 2.75 11.41 0.03
N TYR A 40 2.18 12.61 0.06
CA TYR A 40 2.38 13.58 1.14
C TYR A 40 2.01 13.00 2.52
N VAL A 41 0.81 12.44 2.65
CA VAL A 41 0.28 11.93 3.92
C VAL A 41 1.12 10.77 4.44
N CYS A 42 1.46 9.81 3.58
CA CYS A 42 2.30 8.67 3.96
C CYS A 42 3.71 9.13 4.37
N THR A 43 4.37 9.95 3.55
CA THR A 43 5.72 10.47 3.86
C THR A 43 5.72 11.26 5.16
N ARG A 44 4.76 12.18 5.33
CA ARG A 44 4.69 13.03 6.51
C ARG A 44 4.40 12.23 7.77
N THR A 45 3.50 11.25 7.71
CA THR A 45 3.17 10.38 8.84
C THR A 45 4.40 9.59 9.28
N ILE A 46 5.10 8.95 8.34
CA ILE A 46 6.31 8.17 8.60
C ILE A 46 7.40 9.05 9.23
N LEU A 47 7.72 10.20 8.63
CA LEU A 47 8.77 11.08 9.14
C LEU A 47 8.43 11.64 10.53
N LYS A 48 7.15 11.96 10.78
CA LYS A 48 6.70 12.43 12.09
C LYS A 48 6.83 11.32 13.15
N VAL A 49 6.46 10.08 12.83
CA VAL A 49 6.65 8.94 13.74
C VAL A 49 8.13 8.74 14.06
N VAL A 50 9.01 8.77 13.05
CA VAL A 50 10.47 8.65 13.25
C VAL A 50 10.99 9.76 14.16
N LYS A 51 10.61 11.02 13.88
CA LYS A 51 11.04 12.16 14.68
C LYS A 51 10.57 12.05 16.13
N LEU A 52 9.31 11.66 16.36
CA LEU A 52 8.76 11.51 17.71
C LEU A 52 9.37 10.33 18.48
N ARG A 53 9.68 9.23 17.78
CA ARG A 53 10.17 8.00 18.42
C ARG A 53 11.69 7.97 18.64
N PHE A 54 12.45 8.56 17.72
CA PHE A 54 13.91 8.43 17.65
C PHE A 54 14.65 9.79 17.60
N GLY A 55 13.95 10.90 17.41
CA GLY A 55 14.53 12.26 17.36
C GLY A 55 15.28 12.61 16.08
N LYS A 56 15.97 11.64 15.47
CA LYS A 56 16.74 11.82 14.23
C LYS A 56 16.63 10.61 13.30
N MET A 57 16.86 10.84 12.01
CA MET A 57 16.94 9.78 11.01
C MET A 57 18.29 9.08 11.08
N GLN A 58 18.29 7.75 11.09
CA GLN A 58 19.49 6.91 10.97
C GLN A 58 19.31 5.95 9.80
N TYR A 59 20.41 5.48 9.21
CA TYR A 59 20.37 4.64 8.01
C TYR A 59 19.57 3.34 8.20
N TRP A 60 19.71 2.68 9.35
CA TRP A 60 18.94 1.47 9.65
C TRP A 60 17.43 1.74 9.74
N ILE A 61 17.02 2.96 10.14
CA ILE A 61 15.61 3.36 10.14
C ILE A 61 15.11 3.49 8.70
N LEU A 62 15.91 4.09 7.82
CA LEU A 62 15.57 4.16 6.38
C LEU A 62 15.40 2.77 5.78
N ALA A 63 16.31 1.83 6.07
CA ALA A 63 16.20 0.45 5.60
C ALA A 63 14.90 -0.22 6.05
N ILE A 64 14.52 -0.05 7.33
CA ILE A 64 13.25 -0.57 7.88
C ILE A 64 12.05 0.05 7.16
N ILE A 65 12.01 1.39 7.03
CA ILE A 65 10.89 2.10 6.39
C ILE A 65 10.73 1.64 4.95
N THR A 66 11.83 1.56 4.20
CA THR A 66 11.80 1.10 2.81
C THR A 66 11.24 -0.31 2.72
N GLY A 67 11.71 -1.24 3.57
CA GLY A 67 11.18 -2.60 3.60
C GLY A 67 9.68 -2.66 3.95
N VAL A 68 9.22 -1.85 4.90
CA VAL A 68 7.80 -1.75 5.27
C VAL A 68 6.96 -1.22 4.09
N LEU A 69 7.42 -0.17 3.41
CA LEU A 69 6.70 0.40 2.26
C LEU A 69 6.59 -0.59 1.10
N VAL A 70 7.67 -1.31 0.78
CA VAL A 70 7.66 -2.38 -0.22
C VAL A 70 6.67 -3.47 0.16
N ASN A 71 6.67 -3.91 1.42
CA ASN A 71 5.72 -4.92 1.90
C ASN A 71 4.27 -4.44 1.81
N ILE A 72 3.99 -3.17 2.12
CA ILE A 72 2.64 -2.59 1.96
C ILE A 72 2.21 -2.64 0.50
N LEU A 73 3.07 -2.19 -0.43
CA LEU A 73 2.79 -2.22 -1.86
C LEU A 73 2.47 -3.64 -2.35
N LEU A 74 3.36 -4.59 -2.04
CA LEU A 74 3.23 -5.98 -2.46
C LEU A 74 1.98 -6.63 -1.89
N GLU A 75 1.63 -6.37 -0.62
CA GLU A 75 0.45 -6.95 0.01
C GLU A 75 -0.86 -6.39 -0.57
N ILE A 76 -0.90 -5.09 -0.89
CA ILE A 76 -2.04 -4.47 -1.58
C ILE A 76 -2.21 -5.12 -2.96
N TYR A 77 -1.14 -5.19 -3.75
CA TYR A 77 -1.20 -5.76 -5.09
C TYR A 77 -1.58 -7.25 -5.06
N ARG A 78 -0.99 -8.03 -4.14
CA ARG A 78 -1.31 -9.46 -3.97
C ARG A 78 -2.76 -9.73 -3.58
N ARG A 79 -3.33 -8.91 -2.69
CA ARG A 79 -4.71 -9.14 -2.18
C ARG A 79 -5.79 -8.50 -3.04
N ILE A 80 -5.48 -7.41 -3.76
CA ILE A 80 -6.47 -6.62 -4.49
C ILE A 80 -6.23 -6.71 -6.00
N GLY A 81 -4.97 -6.55 -6.44
CA GLY A 81 -4.59 -6.59 -7.86
C GLY A 81 -4.73 -7.98 -8.46
N ILE A 82 -4.12 -9.00 -7.86
CA ILE A 82 -4.13 -10.37 -8.40
C ILE A 82 -5.56 -10.89 -8.64
N PRO A 83 -6.53 -10.80 -7.70
CA PRO A 83 -7.89 -11.27 -7.96
C PRO A 83 -8.58 -10.56 -9.13
N TYR A 84 -8.32 -9.26 -9.29
CA TYR A 84 -8.83 -8.49 -10.43
C TYR A 84 -8.19 -8.94 -11.76
N GLU A 85 -6.88 -9.16 -11.77
CA GLU A 85 -6.15 -9.67 -12.93
C GLU A 85 -6.61 -11.07 -13.32
N GLU A 86 -6.76 -11.99 -12.36
CA GLU A 86 -7.31 -13.32 -12.61
C GLU A 86 -8.71 -13.26 -13.22
N GLN A 87 -9.56 -12.33 -12.76
CA GLN A 87 -10.86 -12.10 -13.38
C GLN A 87 -10.69 -11.64 -14.83
N LYS A 88 -9.81 -10.67 -15.09
CA LYS A 88 -9.56 -10.16 -16.44
C LYS A 88 -8.96 -11.21 -17.38
N THR A 89 -8.10 -12.07 -16.86
CA THR A 89 -7.55 -13.22 -17.58
C THR A 89 -8.64 -14.23 -17.95
N ARG A 90 -9.61 -14.50 -17.06
CA ARG A 90 -10.77 -15.35 -17.38
C ARG A 90 -11.69 -14.73 -18.45
N GLU A 91 -11.84 -13.40 -18.43
CA GLU A 91 -12.70 -12.67 -19.38
C GLU A 91 -12.06 -12.51 -20.77
N ASN A 92 -10.78 -12.18 -20.82
CA ASN A 92 -10.09 -11.76 -22.05
C ASN A 92 -9.06 -12.78 -22.57
N GLY A 93 -8.79 -13.84 -21.81
CA GLY A 93 -7.63 -14.70 -22.02
C GLY A 93 -6.35 -14.11 -21.39
N ASP A 94 -5.36 -14.97 -21.17
CA ASP A 94 -4.02 -14.56 -20.75
C ASP A 94 -3.11 -14.35 -21.97
N MET A 95 -1.95 -13.72 -21.76
CA MET A 95 -0.92 -13.66 -22.80
C MET A 95 -0.43 -15.07 -23.13
N ASP A 96 -0.42 -15.40 -24.42
CA ASP A 96 0.05 -16.67 -24.96
C ASP A 96 1.51 -16.96 -24.59
N MET A 97 2.38 -15.95 -24.60
CA MET A 97 3.80 -16.07 -24.21
C MET A 97 3.99 -16.62 -22.79
N PHE A 98 3.07 -16.36 -21.84
CA PHE A 98 3.21 -16.94 -20.50
C PHE A 98 3.13 -18.47 -20.53
N LYS A 99 2.34 -19.04 -21.44
CA LYS A 99 2.22 -20.49 -21.60
C LYS A 99 3.54 -21.14 -21.98
N GLU A 100 4.36 -20.46 -22.80
CA GLU A 100 5.68 -20.96 -23.22
C GLU A 100 6.64 -21.11 -22.04
N PHE A 101 6.52 -20.26 -21.02
CA PHE A 101 7.36 -20.29 -19.83
C PHE A 101 6.76 -21.09 -18.66
N THR A 102 5.46 -21.42 -18.71
CA THR A 102 4.80 -22.25 -17.68
C THR A 102 4.63 -23.72 -18.07
N GLN A 103 4.89 -24.09 -19.34
CA GLN A 103 4.74 -25.47 -19.84
C GLN A 103 5.95 -26.40 -19.57
N GLU A 104 6.98 -25.96 -18.85
CA GLU A 104 8.03 -26.85 -18.37
C GLU A 104 7.61 -27.51 -17.04
N GLY A 105 6.85 -28.60 -17.09
CA GLY A 105 6.62 -29.43 -15.90
C GLY A 105 5.41 -30.37 -15.87
N GLU A 106 5.05 -31.04 -16.96
CA GLU A 106 4.26 -32.28 -16.92
C GLU A 106 5.14 -33.51 -17.22
#